data_AF-X6NG38-F1
#
_entry.id   AF-X6NG38-F1
#
_cell.length_a   1.000
_cell.length_b   1.000
_cell.length_c   1.000
_cell.angle_alpha   90.00
_cell.angle_beta   90.00
_cell.angle_gamma   90.00
#
_symmetry.space_group_name_H-M   'P 1'
#
loop_
_entity.id
_entity.type
_entity.pdbx_description
1 polymer ?
#
loop_
_entity_poly.entity_id
_entity_poly.type
_entity_poly.pdbx_seq_one_letter_code
_entity_poly.pdbx_strand_id
1 'polypeptide(L)'
;MANQDDSSKPLPEQLEAIRNQVFLNKDLVLHTSGIIHPDAFKSLGINNSFNLKKHLKNMHVNIKKIQKEAGAPYPSRMIVDVSGIDASFANALRRIMLSEIPTIAFDEVTFLQNSSVIHDEILAHRIGLIPIRIHPKILSTLSRAEDPSNTLIFKLHVSCTDNKHLSSSGNTNRLADWTKPKY
;
A
#
# COMPACT_ATOMS: atom_id res chain seq x y z
N MET A 1 2.86 -29.20 33.09
CA MET A 1 2.44 -28.56 34.35
C MET A 1 1.12 -27.83 34.09
N ALA A 2 0.09 -28.31 34.78
CA ALA A 2 -1.28 -27.81 34.95
C ALA A 2 -1.94 -26.95 33.86
N ASN A 3 -2.89 -27.57 33.15
CA ASN A 3 -4.07 -26.89 32.62
C ASN A 3 -4.81 -26.24 33.81
N GLN A 4 -4.80 -24.91 33.88
CA GLN A 4 -5.82 -24.17 34.63
C GLN A 4 -6.81 -23.65 33.59
N ASP A 5 -8.00 -24.25 33.61
CA ASP A 5 -9.14 -23.78 32.84
C ASP A 5 -9.32 -22.28 33.05
N ASP A 6 -9.42 -21.55 31.93
CA ASP A 6 -9.58 -20.09 31.79
C ASP A 6 -10.98 -19.65 32.29
N SER A 7 -11.36 -20.10 33.50
CA SER A 7 -12.52 -19.66 34.28
C SER A 7 -12.19 -18.38 35.06
N SER A 8 -11.50 -17.45 34.39
CA SER A 8 -11.22 -16.14 34.97
C SER A 8 -12.52 -15.36 35.04
N LYS A 9 -12.83 -14.81 36.22
CA LYS A 9 -13.96 -13.89 36.40
C LYS A 9 -13.83 -12.76 35.37
N PRO A 10 -14.92 -12.34 34.70
CA PRO A 10 -14.87 -11.19 33.81
C PRO A 10 -14.43 -9.95 34.59
N LEU A 11 -13.72 -9.05 33.91
CA LEU A 11 -13.32 -7.78 34.51
C LEU A 11 -14.61 -7.00 34.86
N PRO A 12 -14.58 -6.16 35.90
CA PRO A 12 -15.61 -5.16 36.09
C PRO A 12 -15.83 -4.34 34.80
N GLU A 13 -17.07 -4.06 34.45
CA GLU A 13 -17.48 -3.43 33.19
C GLU A 13 -16.67 -2.16 32.86
N GLN A 14 -16.40 -1.33 33.87
CA GLN A 14 -15.61 -0.11 33.73
C GLN A 14 -14.17 -0.38 33.27
N LEU A 15 -13.54 -1.44 33.78
CA LEU A 15 -12.18 -1.82 33.39
C LEU A 15 -12.13 -2.50 32.02
N GLU A 16 -13.19 -3.23 31.63
CA GLU A 16 -13.33 -3.76 30.26
C GLU A 16 -13.48 -2.64 29.24
N ALA A 17 -14.26 -1.61 29.56
CA ALA A 17 -14.44 -0.45 28.70
C ALA A 17 -13.11 0.29 28.50
N ILE A 18 -12.35 0.52 29.58
CA ILE A 18 -11.00 1.12 29.52
C ILE A 18 -10.03 0.26 28.68
N ARG A 19 -10.15 -1.08 28.76
CA ARG A 19 -9.26 -2.01 28.04
C ARG A 19 -9.51 -2.03 26.53
N ASN A 20 -10.78 -1.99 26.12
CA ASN A 20 -11.18 -2.32 24.74
C ASN A 20 -11.66 -1.11 23.93
N GLN A 21 -11.94 0.03 24.56
CA GLN A 21 -12.54 1.18 23.89
C GLN A 21 -11.70 2.45 24.08
N VAL A 22 -11.55 3.19 22.99
CA VAL A 22 -10.98 4.54 22.99
C VAL A 22 -12.15 5.51 23.07
N PHE A 23 -12.18 6.37 24.10
CA PHE A 23 -13.26 7.34 24.28
C PHE A 23 -12.90 8.66 23.65
N LEU A 24 -13.80 9.19 22.81
CA LEU A 24 -13.68 10.52 22.25
C LEU A 24 -14.56 11.49 23.05
N ASN A 25 -13.94 12.34 23.86
CA ASN A 25 -14.64 13.46 24.49
C ASN A 25 -14.49 14.71 23.63
N LYS A 26 -15.28 15.74 23.93
CA LYS A 26 -15.27 17.03 23.21
C LYS A 26 -13.88 17.66 23.16
N ASP A 27 -13.11 17.53 24.25
CA ASP A 27 -11.84 18.22 24.42
C ASP A 27 -10.63 17.28 24.24
N LEU A 28 -10.78 15.97 24.52
CA LEU A 28 -9.65 15.05 24.57
C LEU A 28 -10.05 13.58 24.35
N VAL A 29 -9.11 12.81 23.81
CA VAL A 29 -9.25 11.37 23.58
C VAL A 29 -8.66 10.62 24.77
N LEU A 30 -9.43 9.72 25.38
CA LEU A 30 -9.02 8.92 26.53
C LEU A 30 -8.75 7.46 26.13
N HIS A 31 -7.90 6.78 26.91
CA HIS A 31 -7.54 5.37 26.76
C HIS A 31 -6.92 5.01 25.40
N THR A 32 -6.00 5.85 24.92
CA THR A 32 -5.32 5.65 23.63
C THR A 32 -4.29 4.52 23.62
N SER A 33 -3.77 4.13 24.78
CA SER A 33 -2.77 3.07 24.92
C SER A 33 -3.41 1.73 25.31
N GLY A 34 -3.04 0.66 24.62
CA GLY A 34 -3.45 -0.70 24.98
C GLY A 34 -2.79 -1.18 26.28
N ILE A 35 -3.57 -1.79 27.17
CA ILE A 35 -3.07 -2.41 28.40
C ILE A 35 -2.64 -3.85 28.11
N ILE A 36 -1.38 -3.99 27.68
CA ILE A 36 -0.81 -5.27 27.22
C ILE A 36 0.05 -5.99 28.28
N HIS A 37 0.34 -5.36 29.41
CA HIS A 37 1.21 -5.95 30.43
C HIS A 37 0.58 -7.21 31.05
N PRO A 38 1.36 -8.28 31.26
CA PRO A 38 0.85 -9.56 31.76
C PRO A 38 0.29 -9.45 33.18
N ASP A 39 0.88 -8.58 34.01
CA ASP A 39 0.48 -8.39 35.42
C ASP A 39 -0.59 -7.30 35.62
N ALA A 40 -1.06 -6.63 34.56
CA ALA A 40 -1.92 -5.44 34.67
C ALA A 40 -3.22 -5.64 35.51
N PHE A 41 -3.79 -6.85 35.48
CA PHE A 41 -5.01 -7.20 36.22
C PHE A 41 -4.81 -8.41 37.15
N LYS A 42 -3.56 -8.67 37.55
CA LYS A 42 -3.24 -9.83 38.40
C LYS A 42 -3.88 -9.74 39.78
N SER A 43 -4.05 -8.52 40.32
CA SER A 43 -4.77 -8.27 41.58
C SER A 43 -6.24 -8.69 41.52
N LEU A 44 -6.84 -8.71 40.33
CA LEU A 44 -8.21 -9.16 40.08
C LEU A 44 -8.27 -10.64 39.68
N GLY A 45 -7.13 -11.34 39.70
CA GLY A 45 -7.03 -12.75 39.31
C GLY A 45 -7.06 -12.99 37.79
N ILE A 46 -6.85 -11.96 36.98
CA ILE A 46 -6.93 -12.05 35.52
C ILE A 46 -5.54 -12.04 34.92
N ASN A 47 -5.25 -13.05 34.11
CA ASN A 47 -3.96 -13.22 33.47
C ASN A 47 -3.98 -12.66 32.04
N ASN A 48 -3.19 -11.61 31.80
CA ASN A 48 -3.03 -10.99 30.49
C ASN A 48 -1.82 -11.53 29.70
N SER A 49 -1.15 -12.57 30.19
CA SER A 49 0.00 -13.16 29.51
C SER A 49 -0.33 -13.59 28.09
N PHE A 50 0.63 -13.40 27.18
CA PHE A 50 0.48 -13.75 25.78
C PHE A 50 0.27 -15.25 25.62
N ASN A 51 -0.82 -15.62 24.96
CA ASN A 51 -1.11 -17.00 24.58
C ASN A 51 -1.40 -17.06 23.09
N LEU A 52 -0.52 -17.73 22.34
CA LEU A 52 -0.63 -17.86 20.89
C LEU A 52 -1.94 -18.52 20.45
N LYS A 53 -2.39 -19.57 21.16
CA LYS A 53 -3.65 -20.26 20.82
C LYS A 53 -4.86 -19.35 21.00
N LYS A 54 -4.86 -18.50 22.03
CA LYS A 54 -5.91 -17.50 22.28
C LYS A 54 -5.86 -16.40 21.22
N HIS A 55 -4.67 -15.91 20.89
CA HIS A 55 -4.47 -14.87 19.89
C HIS A 55 -4.94 -15.31 18.50
N LEU A 56 -4.57 -16.52 18.07
CA LEU A 56 -4.99 -17.08 16.77
C LEU A 56 -6.51 -17.29 16.66
N LYS A 57 -7.18 -17.64 17.77
CA LYS A 57 -8.65 -17.75 17.81
C LYS A 57 -9.35 -16.40 17.74
N ASN A 58 -8.73 -15.34 18.25
CA ASN A 58 -9.32 -14.00 18.31
C ASN A 58 -9.04 -13.19 17.04
N MET A 59 -7.97 -13.51 16.31
CA MET A 59 -7.58 -12.81 15.10
C MET A 59 -8.48 -13.22 13.92
N HIS A 60 -9.20 -12.25 13.35
CA HIS A 60 -10.04 -12.45 12.17
C HIS A 60 -9.79 -11.37 11.14
N VAL A 61 -9.74 -11.76 9.86
CA VAL A 61 -9.55 -10.89 8.71
C VAL A 61 -10.78 -10.98 7.81
N ASN A 62 -11.41 -9.85 7.53
CA ASN A 62 -12.59 -9.77 6.68
C ASN A 62 -12.34 -8.82 5.50
N ILE A 63 -12.55 -9.30 4.27
CA ILE A 63 -12.37 -8.49 3.06
C ILE A 63 -13.70 -7.81 2.74
N LYS A 64 -13.77 -6.48 2.89
CA LYS A 64 -14.99 -5.70 2.66
C LYS A 64 -15.25 -5.44 1.18
N LYS A 65 -14.20 -5.05 0.44
CA LYS A 65 -14.35 -4.63 -0.95
C LYS A 65 -13.08 -4.87 -1.74
N ILE A 66 -13.26 -5.37 -2.95
CA ILE A 66 -12.21 -5.45 -3.97
C ILE A 66 -12.72 -4.70 -5.20
N GLN A 67 -11.97 -3.70 -5.65
CA GLN A 67 -12.25 -2.97 -6.88
C GLN A 67 -11.30 -3.45 -7.98
N LYS A 68 -11.88 -3.79 -9.14
CA LYS A 68 -11.15 -4.22 -10.33
C LYS A 68 -11.50 -3.28 -11.49
N GLU A 69 -10.47 -2.76 -12.14
CA GLU A 69 -10.63 -1.99 -13.37
C GLU A 69 -10.82 -2.93 -14.57
N ALA A 70 -11.68 -2.53 -15.51
CA ALA A 70 -11.94 -3.30 -16.72
C ALA A 70 -10.64 -3.45 -17.54
N GLY A 71 -10.24 -4.70 -17.80
CA GLY A 71 -9.02 -5.01 -18.54
C GLY A 71 -7.73 -5.12 -17.69
N ALA A 72 -7.77 -4.81 -16.38
CA ALA A 72 -6.62 -5.03 -15.51
C ALA A 72 -6.58 -6.47 -14.97
N PRO A 73 -5.42 -7.15 -14.99
CA PRO A 73 -5.28 -8.51 -14.45
C PRO A 73 -5.42 -8.55 -12.92
N TYR A 74 -5.08 -7.46 -12.22
CA TYR A 74 -5.06 -7.34 -10.76
C TYR A 74 -6.05 -6.27 -10.25
N PRO A 75 -6.53 -6.37 -9.00
CA PRO A 75 -7.39 -5.34 -8.41
C PRO A 75 -6.59 -4.07 -8.08
N SER A 76 -7.13 -2.90 -8.38
CA SER A 76 -6.50 -1.60 -8.08
C SER A 76 -6.63 -1.19 -6.62
N ARG A 77 -7.68 -1.67 -5.93
CA ARG A 77 -7.95 -1.31 -4.53
C ARG A 77 -8.61 -2.44 -3.77
N MET A 78 -8.17 -2.65 -2.55
CA MET A 78 -8.73 -3.61 -1.61
C MET A 78 -8.95 -2.94 -0.25
N ILE A 79 -10.10 -3.19 0.38
CA ILE A 79 -10.45 -2.74 1.72
C ILE A 79 -10.62 -3.97 2.60
N VAL A 80 -9.84 -4.05 3.67
CA VAL A 80 -9.76 -5.18 4.60
C VAL A 80 -9.94 -4.69 6.03
N ASP A 81 -10.78 -5.38 6.78
CA ASP A 81 -10.92 -5.20 8.22
C ASP A 81 -10.13 -6.31 8.92
N VAL A 82 -9.26 -5.93 9.86
CA VAL A 82 -8.50 -6.86 10.69
C VAL A 82 -8.87 -6.62 12.14
N SER A 83 -9.29 -7.69 12.82
CA SER A 83 -9.75 -7.67 14.21
C SER A 83 -8.93 -8.63 15.06
N GLY A 84 -8.83 -8.35 16.37
CA GLY A 84 -8.07 -9.19 17.31
C GLY A 84 -6.56 -9.01 17.28
N ILE A 85 -6.06 -7.95 16.62
CA ILE A 85 -4.64 -7.58 16.59
C ILE A 85 -4.39 -6.32 17.42
N ASP A 86 -3.14 -6.15 17.85
CA ASP A 86 -2.70 -4.91 18.50
C ASP A 86 -2.37 -3.81 17.47
N ALA A 87 -2.46 -2.55 17.89
CA ALA A 87 -2.14 -1.39 17.06
C ALA A 87 -0.68 -1.40 16.57
N SER A 88 0.26 -1.92 17.37
CA SER A 88 1.66 -2.04 16.97
C SER A 88 1.83 -2.97 15.76
N PHE A 89 1.12 -4.10 15.75
CA PHE A 89 1.15 -5.06 14.64
C PHE A 89 0.51 -4.49 13.37
N ALA A 90 -0.64 -3.82 13.51
CA ALA A 90 -1.30 -3.13 12.39
C ALA A 90 -0.39 -2.06 11.76
N ASN A 91 0.27 -1.25 12.60
CA ASN A 91 1.19 -0.22 12.14
C ASN A 91 2.46 -0.82 11.51
N ALA A 92 2.95 -1.95 12.01
CA ALA A 92 4.06 -2.68 11.38
C ALA A 92 3.68 -3.13 9.96
N LEU A 93 2.51 -3.75 9.77
CA LEU A 93 2.02 -4.12 8.45
C LEU A 93 1.90 -2.90 7.52
N ARG A 94 1.36 -1.78 8.01
CA ARG A 94 1.28 -0.52 7.24
C ARG A 94 2.65 -0.03 6.79
N ARG A 95 3.67 -0.10 7.66
CA ARG A 95 5.04 0.32 7.32
C ARG A 95 5.67 -0.60 6.29
N ILE A 96 5.57 -1.92 6.48
CA ILE A 96 6.07 -2.93 5.54
C ILE A 96 5.45 -2.68 4.15
N MET A 97 4.13 -2.47 4.08
CA MET A 97 3.42 -2.21 2.84
C MET A 97 3.87 -0.94 2.12
N LEU A 98 4.34 0.07 2.86
CA LEU A 98 4.77 1.35 2.29
C LEU A 98 6.24 1.36 1.86
N SER A 99 7.12 0.65 2.56
CA SER A 99 8.57 0.81 2.37
C SER A 99 9.35 -0.45 2.06
N GLU A 100 8.83 -1.64 2.37
CA GLU A 100 9.59 -2.89 2.25
C GLU A 100 9.15 -3.77 1.08
N ILE A 101 8.02 -3.43 0.44
CA ILE A 101 7.58 -4.13 -0.76
C ILE A 101 8.44 -3.66 -1.94
N PRO A 102 9.22 -4.56 -2.59
CA PRO A 102 10.04 -4.17 -3.72
C PRO A 102 9.17 -3.84 -4.93
N THR A 103 9.48 -2.72 -5.59
CA THR A 103 8.81 -2.23 -6.80
C THR A 103 9.83 -1.89 -7.87
N ILE A 104 9.46 -2.03 -9.15
CA ILE A 104 10.30 -1.61 -10.28
C ILE A 104 9.97 -0.16 -10.61
N ALA A 105 11.00 0.67 -10.73
CA ALA A 105 10.92 2.07 -11.14
C ALA A 105 12.04 2.39 -12.13
N PHE A 106 11.97 3.54 -12.80
CA PHE A 106 13.07 4.03 -13.63
C PHE A 106 14.17 4.60 -12.73
N ASP A 107 15.38 4.09 -12.89
CA ASP A 107 16.57 4.53 -12.13
C ASP A 107 17.42 5.49 -12.96
N GLU A 108 17.77 5.10 -14.19
CA GLU A 108 18.53 5.92 -15.13
C GLU A 108 17.70 6.33 -16.35
N VAL A 109 17.81 7.60 -16.75
CA VAL A 109 17.19 8.15 -17.96
C VAL A 109 18.24 8.86 -18.80
N THR A 110 18.53 8.34 -19.98
CA THR A 110 19.47 8.94 -20.93
C THR A 110 18.74 9.74 -22.00
N PHE A 111 19.11 11.01 -22.17
CA PHE A 111 18.57 11.88 -23.22
C PHE A 111 19.51 11.92 -24.43
N LEU A 112 18.99 11.60 -25.61
CA LEU A 112 19.72 11.79 -26.88
C LEU A 112 19.52 13.21 -27.42
N GLN A 113 18.28 13.68 -27.39
CA GLN A 113 17.90 15.02 -27.84
C GLN A 113 16.60 15.43 -27.14
N ASN A 114 16.64 16.52 -26.37
CA ASN A 114 15.45 17.17 -25.84
C ASN A 114 15.42 18.63 -26.35
N SER A 115 14.47 18.95 -27.22
CA SER A 115 14.20 20.32 -27.68
C SER A 115 12.89 20.87 -27.12
N SER A 116 12.34 20.23 -26.07
CA SER A 116 11.13 20.69 -25.40
C SER A 116 11.44 21.84 -24.44
N VAL A 117 10.38 22.47 -23.94
CA VAL A 117 10.49 23.55 -22.94
C VAL A 117 10.84 23.01 -21.55
N ILE A 118 10.57 21.72 -21.30
CA ILE A 118 10.82 21.09 -19.99
C ILE A 118 12.29 20.69 -19.93
N HIS A 119 12.98 21.13 -18.89
CA HIS A 119 14.36 20.74 -18.63
C HIS A 119 14.49 19.24 -18.32
N ASP A 120 15.65 18.68 -18.68
CA ASP A 120 15.91 17.24 -18.60
C ASP A 120 15.75 16.68 -17.18
N GLU A 121 16.19 17.41 -16.15
CA GLU A 121 16.11 16.99 -14.76
C GLU A 121 14.65 16.87 -14.27
N ILE A 122 13.80 17.81 -14.69
CA ILE A 122 12.38 17.79 -14.35
C ILE A 122 11.69 16.65 -15.09
N LEU A 123 12.03 16.44 -16.36
CA LEU A 123 11.47 15.37 -17.18
C LEU A 123 11.85 13.99 -16.64
N ALA A 124 13.13 13.78 -16.30
CA ALA A 124 13.63 12.55 -15.69
C ALA A 124 12.95 12.27 -14.34
N HIS A 125 12.83 13.27 -13.47
CA HIS A 125 12.14 13.12 -12.19
C HIS A 125 10.67 12.71 -12.37
N ARG A 126 9.97 13.30 -13.35
CA ARG A 126 8.59 12.91 -13.67
C ARG A 126 8.50 11.48 -14.21
N ILE A 127 9.44 11.06 -15.04
CA ILE A 127 9.51 9.68 -15.57
C ILE A 127 9.75 8.69 -14.42
N GLY A 128 10.64 9.01 -13.48
CA GLY A 128 10.94 8.18 -12.30
C GLY A 128 9.71 7.87 -11.45
N LEU A 129 8.71 8.75 -11.42
CA LEU A 129 7.47 8.58 -10.65
C LEU A 129 6.36 7.83 -11.40
N ILE A 130 6.58 7.44 -12.66
CA ILE A 130 5.58 6.68 -13.43
C ILE A 130 5.62 5.21 -12.98
N PRO A 131 4.51 4.66 -12.47
CA PRO A 131 4.47 3.26 -12.04
C PRO A 131 4.51 2.31 -13.23
N ILE A 132 5.41 1.33 -13.19
CA ILE A 132 5.56 0.31 -14.23
C ILE A 132 4.81 -0.97 -13.82
N ARG A 133 4.00 -1.50 -14.73
CA ARG A 133 3.20 -2.73 -14.49
C ARG A 133 4.02 -3.99 -14.79
N ILE A 134 5.03 -4.27 -13.97
CA ILE A 134 5.89 -5.46 -14.12
C ILE A 134 6.07 -6.11 -12.76
N HIS A 135 6.08 -7.45 -12.74
CA HIS A 135 6.25 -8.20 -11.51
C HIS A 135 7.73 -8.16 -11.08
N PRO A 136 8.07 -7.76 -9.84
CA PRO A 136 9.46 -7.55 -9.41
C PRO A 136 10.32 -8.81 -9.47
N LYS A 137 9.72 -9.99 -9.28
CA LYS A 137 10.42 -11.29 -9.39
C LYS A 137 10.97 -11.62 -10.78
N ILE A 138 10.57 -10.89 -11.82
CA ILE A 138 11.12 -11.08 -13.17
C ILE A 138 12.60 -10.67 -13.19
N LEU A 139 12.97 -9.71 -12.35
CA LEU A 139 14.34 -9.24 -12.21
C LEU A 139 14.98 -9.93 -11.01
N SER A 140 16.14 -10.55 -11.20
CA SER A 140 16.89 -11.16 -10.11
C SER A 140 17.55 -10.07 -9.27
N THR A 141 17.12 -9.89 -8.02
CA THR A 141 17.60 -8.84 -7.11
C THR A 141 19.09 -8.94 -6.74
N LEU A 142 19.85 -9.86 -7.32
CA LEU A 142 21.16 -10.31 -6.81
C LEU A 142 22.25 -10.31 -7.87
N SER A 143 22.45 -9.19 -8.55
CA SER A 143 23.79 -8.83 -8.98
C SER A 143 23.93 -7.31 -8.92
N ARG A 144 24.96 -6.86 -8.20
CA ARG A 144 25.43 -5.46 -8.22
C ARG A 144 26.28 -5.20 -9.47
N ALA A 145 26.46 -6.22 -10.30
CA ALA A 145 27.00 -6.13 -11.63
C ALA A 145 25.87 -5.65 -12.55
N GLU A 146 26.19 -4.73 -13.44
CA GLU A 146 25.31 -4.24 -14.51
C GLU A 146 25.07 -5.37 -15.53
N ASP A 147 24.41 -6.43 -15.10
CA ASP A 147 24.05 -7.52 -15.98
C ASP A 147 22.90 -7.04 -16.88
N PRO A 148 23.07 -7.06 -18.22
CA PRO A 148 22.05 -6.60 -19.15
C PRO A 148 20.77 -7.44 -19.09
N SER A 149 20.82 -8.63 -18.46
CA SER A 149 19.67 -9.49 -18.21
C SER A 149 18.73 -8.98 -17.10
N ASN A 150 19.20 -8.05 -16.26
CA ASN A 150 18.47 -7.59 -15.08
C ASN A 150 17.89 -6.17 -15.22
N THR A 151 18.00 -5.57 -16.40
CA THR A 151 17.55 -4.20 -16.67
C THR A 151 16.53 -4.18 -17.80
N LEU A 152 15.49 -3.36 -17.63
CA LEU A 152 14.47 -3.15 -18.66
C LEU A 152 14.70 -1.79 -19.33
N ILE A 153 14.91 -1.82 -20.64
CA ILE A 153 15.16 -0.60 -21.42
C ILE A 153 13.88 -0.19 -22.15
N PHE A 154 13.46 1.05 -21.93
CA PHE A 154 12.33 1.66 -22.61
C PHE A 154 12.83 2.80 -23.50
N LYS A 155 12.29 2.92 -24.71
CA LYS A 155 12.61 4.00 -25.65
C LYS A 155 11.39 4.88 -25.87
N LEU A 156 11.53 6.17 -25.55
CA LEU A 156 10.53 7.20 -25.86
C LEU A 156 11.05 8.08 -27.00
N HIS A 157 10.30 8.15 -28.09
CA HIS A 157 10.62 9.01 -29.23
C HIS A 157 9.33 9.67 -29.72
N VAL A 158 9.24 10.99 -29.54
CA VAL A 158 8.06 11.78 -29.90
C VAL A 158 8.52 13.03 -30.63
N SER A 159 7.91 13.29 -31.79
CA SER A 159 8.06 14.54 -32.53
C SER A 159 6.69 15.21 -32.69
N CYS A 160 6.63 16.52 -32.44
CA CYS A 160 5.43 17.30 -32.66
C CYS A 160 5.45 17.85 -34.09
N THR A 161 4.39 17.59 -34.87
CA THR A 161 4.21 18.13 -36.22
C THR A 161 2.92 18.95 -36.28
N ASP A 162 2.94 20.05 -37.02
CA ASP A 162 1.75 20.87 -37.23
C ASP A 162 0.66 20.07 -37.96
N ASN A 163 -0.55 20.09 -37.40
CA ASN A 163 -1.67 19.39 -37.97
C ASN A 163 -2.32 20.21 -39.09
N LYS A 164 -1.76 20.12 -40.31
CA LYS A 164 -2.25 20.83 -41.51
C LYS A 164 -3.70 20.44 -41.93
N HIS A 165 -4.32 19.46 -41.27
CA HIS A 165 -5.69 19.02 -41.55
C HIS A 165 -6.80 19.79 -40.82
N LEU A 166 -6.48 20.69 -39.88
CA LEU A 166 -7.50 21.52 -39.19
C LEU A 166 -7.80 22.86 -39.88
N SER A 167 -6.95 23.34 -40.81
CA SER A 167 -7.13 24.65 -41.43
C SER A 167 -8.02 24.66 -42.68
N SER A 168 -8.60 23.53 -43.09
CA SER A 168 -9.40 23.41 -44.32
C SER A 168 -10.79 22.77 -44.16
N SER A 169 -11.25 22.49 -42.94
CA SER A 169 -12.63 22.05 -42.71
C SER A 169 -13.23 22.72 -41.48
N GLY A 170 -14.11 23.69 -41.72
CA GLY A 170 -14.98 24.29 -40.72
C GLY A 170 -16.04 23.32 -40.23
N ASN A 171 -15.63 22.27 -39.50
CA ASN A 171 -16.56 21.46 -38.73
C ASN A 171 -15.92 21.02 -37.40
N THR A 172 -16.26 21.76 -36.36
CA THR A 172 -16.00 21.44 -34.95
C THR A 172 -16.82 20.20 -34.58
N ASN A 173 -16.15 19.04 -34.46
CA ASN A 173 -16.44 17.95 -33.51
C ASN A 173 -15.80 16.65 -33.98
N ARG A 174 -14.47 16.57 -33.90
CA ARG A 174 -13.76 15.29 -33.78
C ARG A 174 -12.64 15.48 -32.77
N LEU A 175 -12.95 15.22 -31.50
CA LEU A 175 -11.94 14.92 -30.49
C LEU A 175 -11.04 13.82 -31.06
N ALA A 176 -9.76 14.14 -31.26
CA ALA A 176 -8.79 13.18 -31.75
C ALA A 176 -8.84 11.94 -30.85
N ASP A 177 -9.07 10.78 -31.45
CA ASP A 177 -9.14 9.50 -30.75
C ASP A 177 -7.71 8.97 -30.59
N TRP A 178 -7.13 9.16 -29.40
CA TRP A 178 -5.74 8.81 -29.07
C TRP A 178 -5.53 7.30 -28.85
N THR A 179 -6.53 6.46 -29.10
CA THR A 179 -6.53 5.03 -28.74
C THR A 179 -5.94 4.10 -29.80
N LYS A 180 -5.46 4.60 -30.94
CA LYS A 180 -4.90 3.75 -32.00
C LYS A 180 -3.39 3.90 -32.14
N PRO A 181 -2.58 2.86 -31.83
CA PRO A 181 -1.18 2.88 -32.19
C PRO A 181 -1.05 2.88 -33.72
N LYS A 182 -0.25 3.82 -34.25
CA LYS A 182 0.22 3.74 -35.64
C LYS A 182 1.37 2.75 -35.65
N TYR A 183 1.16 1.62 -36.32
CA TYR A 183 2.22 0.65 -36.64
C TYR A 183 3.25 1.27 -37.58
#